data_AF-A0AAW1EL08-F1
#
_entry.id   AF-A0AAW1EL08-F1
#
_cell.length_a   1.000
_cell.length_b   1.000
_cell.length_c   1.000
_cell.angle_alpha   90.00
_cell.angle_beta   90.00
_cell.angle_gamma   90.00
#
_symmetry.space_group_name_H-M   'P 1'
#
loop_
_entity.id
_entity.type
_entity.pdbx_description
1 polymer ?
#
loop_
_entity_poly.entity_id
_entity_poly.type
_entity_poly.pdbx_seq_one_letter_code
_entity_poly.pdbx_strand_id
1 'polypeptide(L)'
;MTRQPGPREGVVLGDPHVITFDGLGYTFNGKGEFCLVSSADRELSVQARTEEVKLKNGTLATRLSSVAMEEKASDVMEVRLAEGQLQVLKNQKVLPFTEQRWMDLQGVFVFAPGLQNVTVIFLSGVGVEVRLHQGFMAAAVLLPTQFTNHTQGLLGWMNSEPSDDLLTQRGEIISSADATPEEIFTFGAGWNISKESSLFTYDSKVPLG
;
A
#
# COMPACT_ATOMS: atom_id res chain seq x y z
N MET A 1 -17.94 0.95 30.32
CA MET A 1 -17.78 0.87 28.84
C MET A 1 -16.29 0.84 28.56
N THR A 2 -15.74 -0.29 28.16
CA THR A 2 -14.35 -0.38 27.72
C THR A 2 -14.25 0.23 26.32
N ARG A 3 -13.39 1.25 26.16
CA ARG A 3 -13.10 1.87 24.86
C ARG A 3 -12.53 0.79 23.95
N GLN A 4 -13.20 0.48 22.84
CA GLN A 4 -12.56 -0.35 21.81
C GLN A 4 -11.31 0.39 21.31
N PRO A 5 -10.16 -0.28 21.18
CA PRO A 5 -8.98 0.33 20.59
C PRO A 5 -9.32 0.80 19.17
N GLY A 6 -8.81 1.98 18.78
CA GLY A 6 -8.95 2.48 17.42
C GLY A 6 -8.20 1.59 16.41
N PRO A 7 -8.41 1.80 15.10
CA PRO A 7 -7.63 1.11 14.08
C PRO A 7 -6.13 1.44 14.24
N ARG A 8 -5.26 0.52 13.82
CA ARG A 8 -3.82 0.78 13.69
C ARG A 8 -3.50 1.25 12.29
N GLU A 9 -2.51 2.12 12.19
CA GLU A 9 -2.12 2.77 10.94
C GLU A 9 -0.72 2.29 10.55
N GLY A 10 -0.58 1.85 9.30
CA GLY A 10 0.72 1.62 8.65
C GLY A 10 0.83 2.53 7.44
N VAL A 11 2.02 3.08 7.18
CA VAL A 11 2.20 4.19 6.24
C VAL A 11 3.37 3.91 5.30
N VAL A 12 3.19 4.28 4.02
CA VAL A 12 4.28 4.37 3.03
C VAL A 12 4.31 5.79 2.48
N LEU A 13 5.47 6.44 2.58
CA LEU A 13 5.67 7.84 2.22
C LEU A 13 6.62 7.96 1.02
N GLY A 14 6.22 8.77 0.02
CA GLY A 14 7.11 9.41 -0.95
C GLY A 14 8.22 8.50 -1.52
N ASP A 15 9.45 8.79 -1.13
CA ASP A 15 10.66 7.96 -1.30
C ASP A 15 10.66 6.87 -0.22
N PRO A 16 10.32 5.63 -0.58
CA PRO A 16 9.56 4.70 0.26
C PRO A 16 10.12 4.55 1.68
N HIS A 17 9.65 5.43 2.56
CA HIS A 17 9.78 5.30 4.00
C HIS A 17 8.53 4.62 4.50
N VAL A 18 8.72 3.52 5.21
CA VAL A 18 7.67 2.65 5.70
C VAL A 18 7.61 2.81 7.21
N ILE A 19 6.40 2.98 7.73
CA ILE A 19 6.09 2.88 9.16
C ILE A 19 5.07 1.75 9.30
N THR A 20 5.46 0.70 10.02
CA THR A 20 4.60 -0.48 10.23
C THR A 20 3.44 -0.19 11.19
N PHE A 21 2.50 -1.14 11.29
CA PHE A 21 1.35 -0.99 12.20
C PHE A 21 1.73 -0.87 13.68
N ASP A 22 2.91 -1.36 14.06
CA ASP A 22 3.42 -1.30 15.43
C ASP A 22 4.44 -0.17 15.63
N GLY A 23 4.82 0.51 14.56
CA GLY A 23 5.59 1.76 14.59
C GLY A 23 7.06 1.63 14.25
N LEU A 24 7.51 0.48 13.73
CA LEU A 24 8.85 0.34 13.17
C LEU A 24 8.97 1.20 11.90
N GLY A 25 9.94 2.11 11.88
CA GLY A 25 10.28 2.94 10.73
C GLY A 25 11.49 2.40 9.98
N TYR A 26 11.41 2.22 8.66
CA TYR A 26 12.54 1.84 7.82
C TYR A 26 12.40 2.39 6.39
N THR A 27 13.49 2.40 5.62
CA THR A 27 13.48 2.86 4.23
C THR A 27 13.75 1.71 3.28
N PHE A 28 12.92 1.55 2.25
CA PHE A 28 13.02 0.46 1.29
C PHE A 28 12.93 0.96 -0.15
N ASN A 29 14.08 1.21 -0.79
CA ASN A 29 14.16 1.79 -2.14
C ASN A 29 13.98 0.79 -3.30
N GLY A 30 13.22 -0.28 -3.12
CA GLY A 30 12.97 -1.28 -4.17
C GLY A 30 12.06 -0.74 -5.28
N LYS A 31 12.39 -1.04 -6.54
CA LYS A 31 11.55 -0.76 -7.72
C LYS A 31 10.75 -2.01 -8.09
N GLY A 32 9.43 -1.90 -8.16
CA GLY A 32 8.57 -3.04 -8.49
C GLY A 32 7.17 -2.92 -7.90
N GLU A 33 6.54 -4.06 -7.69
CA GLU A 33 5.23 -4.18 -7.03
C GLU A 33 5.41 -5.01 -5.76
N PHE A 34 4.94 -4.50 -4.63
CA PHE A 34 5.22 -5.10 -3.32
C PHE A 34 3.97 -5.21 -2.49
N CYS A 35 3.88 -6.28 -1.69
CA CYS A 35 2.80 -6.47 -0.74
C CYS A 35 3.00 -5.54 0.46
N LEU A 36 2.12 -4.54 0.60
CA LEU A 36 2.10 -3.70 1.80
C LEU A 36 1.56 -4.48 2.98
N VAL A 37 0.38 -5.07 2.80
CA VAL A 37 -0.21 -5.97 3.77
C VAL A 37 -1.07 -7.01 3.08
N SER A 38 -0.99 -8.24 3.57
CA SER A 38 -1.89 -9.33 3.26
C SER A 38 -2.43 -9.93 4.56
N SER A 39 -3.67 -10.42 4.50
CA SER A 39 -4.27 -11.23 5.56
C SER A 39 -5.07 -12.34 4.91
N ALA A 40 -4.49 -13.53 4.83
CA ALA A 40 -5.06 -14.64 4.06
C ALA A 40 -6.42 -15.12 4.63
N ASP A 41 -6.56 -15.16 5.96
CA ASP A 41 -7.80 -15.61 6.63
C ASP A 41 -8.88 -14.52 6.72
N ARG A 42 -8.53 -13.28 6.32
CA ARG A 42 -9.48 -12.17 6.15
C ARG A 42 -9.67 -11.78 4.68
N GLU A 43 -8.94 -12.44 3.78
CA GLU A 43 -8.93 -12.21 2.33
C GLU A 43 -8.62 -10.74 1.97
N LEU A 44 -7.69 -10.10 2.69
CA LEU A 44 -7.25 -8.73 2.42
C LEU A 44 -5.91 -8.75 1.65
N SER A 45 -5.81 -7.92 0.62
CA SER A 45 -4.57 -7.66 -0.12
C SER A 45 -4.45 -6.16 -0.39
N VAL A 46 -3.35 -5.55 0.05
CA VAL A 46 -2.97 -4.17 -0.28
C VAL A 46 -1.55 -4.18 -0.82
N GLN A 47 -1.38 -3.58 -1.99
CA GLN A 47 -0.16 -3.62 -2.79
C GLN A 47 0.30 -2.21 -3.14
N ALA A 48 1.61 -2.01 -3.23
CA ALA A 48 2.21 -0.77 -3.70
C ALA A 48 3.05 -1.02 -4.96
N ARG A 49 2.95 -0.11 -5.93
CA ARG A 49 3.85 -0.05 -7.07
C ARG A 49 4.79 1.14 -6.87
N THR A 50 6.08 0.88 -6.97
CA THR A 50 7.13 1.88 -6.94
C THR A 50 7.86 1.94 -8.28
N GLU A 51 8.32 3.14 -8.64
CA GLU A 51 9.05 3.38 -9.87
C GLU A 51 10.30 4.22 -9.62
N GLU A 52 11.27 4.09 -10.52
CA GLU A 52 12.46 4.92 -10.50
C GLU A 52 12.18 6.27 -11.17
N VAL A 53 12.62 7.35 -10.53
CA VAL A 53 12.56 8.71 -11.03
C VAL A 53 13.91 9.38 -10.95
N LYS A 54 14.19 10.22 -11.95
CA LYS A 54 15.36 11.08 -11.93
C LYS A 54 14.99 12.44 -11.35
N LEU A 55 15.57 12.78 -10.21
CA LEU A 55 15.40 14.08 -9.56
C LEU A 55 16.06 15.20 -10.37
N LYS A 56 15.68 16.46 -10.11
CA LYS A 56 16.24 17.65 -10.79
C LYS A 56 17.77 17.75 -10.70
N ASN A 57 18.36 17.22 -9.63
CA ASN A 57 19.80 17.19 -9.41
C ASN A 57 20.51 16.01 -10.13
N GLY A 58 19.77 15.18 -10.88
CA GLY A 58 20.30 14.04 -11.62
C GLY A 58 20.35 12.72 -10.84
N THR A 59 20.04 12.73 -9.54
CA THR A 59 20.02 11.53 -8.69
C THR A 59 18.85 10.64 -9.05
N LEU A 60 19.06 9.32 -9.10
CA LEU A 60 17.99 8.34 -9.21
C LEU A 60 17.40 8.08 -7.83
N ALA A 61 16.08 8.11 -7.73
CA ALA A 61 15.33 7.81 -6.52
C ALA A 61 14.15 6.91 -6.87
N THR A 62 13.64 6.20 -5.87
CA THR A 62 12.41 5.42 -6.02
C THR A 62 11.26 6.23 -5.44
N ARG A 63 10.07 6.17 -6.04
CA ARG A 63 8.84 6.76 -5.48
C ARG A 63 7.66 5.80 -5.56
N LEU A 64 6.70 5.98 -4.65
CA LEU A 64 5.36 5.38 -4.78
C LEU A 64 4.62 5.97 -5.98
N SER A 65 4.08 5.11 -6.86
CA SER A 65 3.34 5.53 -8.06
C SER A 65 1.92 4.99 -8.15
N SER A 66 1.61 3.87 -7.46
CA SER A 66 0.25 3.33 -7.39
C SER A 66 0.05 2.50 -6.13
N VAL A 67 -1.19 2.42 -5.65
CA VAL A 67 -1.65 1.52 -4.59
C VAL A 67 -2.87 0.76 -5.10
N ALA A 68 -2.86 -0.56 -5.00
CA ALA A 68 -3.97 -1.42 -5.39
C ALA A 68 -4.44 -2.26 -4.20
N MET A 69 -5.75 -2.47 -4.08
CA MET A 69 -6.33 -3.11 -2.91
C MET A 69 -7.63 -3.87 -3.24
N GLU A 70 -7.85 -4.96 -2.53
CA GLU A 70 -9.09 -5.74 -2.55
C GLU A 70 -9.34 -6.40 -1.18
N GLU A 71 -10.59 -6.67 -0.86
CA GLU A 71 -10.98 -7.49 0.29
C GLU A 71 -12.10 -8.47 -0.13
N LYS A 72 -11.88 -9.77 0.11
CA LYS A 72 -12.83 -10.84 -0.23
C LYS A 72 -13.24 -10.75 -1.71
N ALA A 73 -14.54 -10.71 -1.98
CA ALA A 73 -15.12 -10.58 -3.32
C ALA A 73 -15.50 -9.13 -3.65
N SER A 74 -14.78 -8.13 -3.13
CA SER A 74 -14.99 -6.73 -3.51
C SER A 74 -14.60 -6.46 -4.97
N ASP A 75 -15.02 -5.30 -5.50
CA ASP A 75 -14.32 -4.73 -6.65
C ASP A 75 -12.85 -4.45 -6.27
N VAL A 76 -11.92 -4.68 -7.21
CA VAL A 76 -10.51 -4.31 -7.06
C VAL A 76 -10.37 -2.83 -7.31
N MET A 77 -9.75 -2.14 -6.35
CA MET A 77 -9.49 -0.71 -6.45
C MET A 77 -8.00 -0.45 -6.70
N GLU A 78 -7.69 0.48 -7.58
CA GLU A 78 -6.34 1.02 -7.77
C GLU A 78 -6.39 2.55 -7.70
N VAL A 79 -5.45 3.15 -7.00
CA VAL A 79 -5.23 4.60 -6.96
C VAL A 79 -3.81 4.87 -7.45
N ARG A 80 -3.68 5.51 -8.61
CA ARG A 80 -2.40 5.76 -9.27
C ARG A 80 -2.13 7.23 -9.52
N LEU A 81 -0.85 7.59 -9.59
CA LEU A 81 -0.41 8.90 -10.04
C LEU A 81 -0.45 8.94 -11.56
N ALA A 82 -1.32 9.78 -12.12
CA ALA A 82 -1.42 10.02 -13.56
C ALA A 82 -1.42 11.52 -13.81
N GLU A 83 -0.50 12.00 -14.66
CA GLU A 83 -0.43 13.40 -15.10
C GLU A 83 -0.41 14.41 -13.93
N GLY A 84 0.23 14.05 -12.81
CA GLY A 84 0.35 14.92 -11.62
C GLY A 84 -0.89 14.95 -10.73
N GLN A 85 -1.83 14.02 -10.91
CA GLN A 85 -3.05 13.88 -10.13
C GLN A 85 -3.31 12.42 -9.75
N LEU A 86 -4.16 12.19 -8.74
CA LEU A 86 -4.62 10.85 -8.40
C LEU A 86 -5.76 10.43 -9.32
N GLN A 87 -5.63 9.25 -9.91
CA GLN A 87 -6.66 8.58 -10.70
C GLN A 87 -7.09 7.30 -9.99
N VAL A 88 -8.41 7.09 -9.88
CA VAL A 88 -9.00 5.89 -9.30
C VAL A 88 -9.46 4.95 -10.40
N LEU A 89 -9.13 3.67 -10.28
CA LEU A 89 -9.55 2.61 -11.19
C LEU A 89 -10.28 1.53 -10.40
N LYS A 90 -11.32 0.98 -11.03
CA LYS A 90 -12.09 -0.16 -10.56
C LYS A 90 -11.97 -1.29 -11.56
N ASN A 91 -11.48 -2.45 -11.15
CA ASN A 91 -11.25 -3.60 -12.02
C ASN A 91 -10.57 -3.17 -13.34
N GLN A 92 -9.46 -2.44 -13.20
CA GLN A 92 -8.64 -1.92 -14.31
C GLN A 92 -9.29 -0.85 -15.21
N LYS A 93 -10.44 -0.30 -14.82
CA LYS A 93 -11.12 0.77 -15.56
C LYS A 93 -11.18 2.04 -14.74
N VAL A 94 -10.80 3.16 -15.33
CA VAL A 94 -10.85 4.48 -14.69
C VAL A 94 -12.29 4.83 -14.29
N LEU A 95 -12.45 5.28 -13.05
CA LEU A 95 -13.72 5.81 -12.55
C LEU A 95 -13.82 7.32 -12.77
N PRO A 96 -14.94 7.82 -13.31
CA PRO A 96 -15.17 9.25 -13.46
C PRO A 96 -15.67 9.87 -12.15
N PHE A 97 -14.81 10.63 -11.46
CA PHE A 97 -15.20 11.48 -10.33
C PHE A 97 -15.41 12.93 -10.83
N THR A 98 -16.51 13.17 -11.55
CA THR A 98 -16.83 14.50 -12.11
C THR A 98 -17.65 15.36 -11.15
N GLU A 99 -18.77 14.83 -10.65
CA GLU A 99 -19.69 15.54 -9.75
C GLU A 99 -19.87 14.82 -8.42
N GLN A 100 -19.88 13.49 -8.44
CA GLN A 100 -19.99 12.66 -7.25
C GLN A 100 -18.60 12.41 -6.67
N ARG A 101 -18.40 12.81 -5.42
CA ARG A 101 -17.12 12.66 -4.71
C ARG A 101 -16.98 11.31 -4.02
N TRP A 102 -18.01 10.48 -4.02
CA TRP A 102 -17.98 9.15 -3.42
C TRP A 102 -18.71 8.14 -4.30
N MET A 103 -18.37 6.86 -4.18
CA MET A 103 -19.07 5.77 -4.85
C MET A 103 -19.23 4.60 -3.88
N ASP A 104 -20.41 3.98 -3.90
CA ASP A 104 -20.68 2.69 -3.27
C ASP A 104 -20.58 1.61 -4.36
N LEU A 105 -19.60 0.73 -4.23
CA LEU A 105 -19.24 -0.30 -5.18
C LEU A 105 -19.39 -1.67 -4.53
N GLN A 106 -19.13 -2.74 -5.26
CA GLN A 106 -19.26 -4.08 -4.69
C GLN A 106 -18.25 -4.25 -3.53
N GLY A 107 -18.75 -4.32 -2.29
CA GLY A 107 -17.94 -4.58 -1.10
C GLY A 107 -16.97 -3.46 -0.70
N VAL A 108 -17.03 -2.29 -1.35
CA VAL A 108 -16.07 -1.21 -1.13
C VAL A 108 -16.70 0.16 -1.39
N PHE A 109 -16.39 1.11 -0.51
CA PHE A 109 -16.73 2.52 -0.67
C PHE A 109 -15.49 3.31 -1.06
N VAL A 110 -15.66 4.27 -1.96
CA VAL A 110 -14.57 5.16 -2.37
C VAL A 110 -15.01 6.59 -2.15
N PHE A 111 -14.14 7.42 -1.60
CA PHE A 111 -14.32 8.85 -1.45
C PHE A 111 -13.11 9.58 -2.04
N ALA A 112 -13.33 10.34 -3.11
CA ALA A 112 -12.34 11.18 -3.77
C ALA A 112 -12.88 12.63 -3.82
N PRO A 113 -12.66 13.43 -2.75
CA PRO A 113 -13.15 14.81 -2.69
C PRO A 113 -12.48 15.76 -3.70
N GLY A 114 -11.38 15.33 -4.32
CA GLY A 114 -10.64 16.05 -5.35
C GLY A 114 -9.53 15.18 -5.92
N LEU A 115 -8.57 15.81 -6.60
CA LEU A 115 -7.55 15.14 -7.42
C LEU A 115 -6.28 14.76 -6.63
N GLN A 116 -6.27 14.98 -5.32
CA GLN A 116 -5.09 14.81 -4.46
C GLN A 116 -5.34 13.95 -3.22
N ASN A 117 -6.60 13.57 -2.96
CA ASN A 117 -6.95 12.75 -1.81
C ASN A 117 -7.97 11.71 -2.25
N VAL A 118 -7.71 10.45 -1.95
CA VAL A 118 -8.63 9.33 -2.16
C VAL A 118 -8.65 8.49 -0.89
N THR A 119 -9.83 8.10 -0.45
CA THR A 119 -10.05 7.15 0.65
C THR A 119 -10.86 5.99 0.11
N VAL A 120 -10.38 4.77 0.33
CA VAL A 120 -11.06 3.52 0.00
C VAL A 120 -11.38 2.82 1.32
N ILE A 121 -12.63 2.39 1.52
CA ILE A 121 -13.09 1.77 2.77
C ILE A 121 -13.84 0.48 2.44
N PHE A 122 -13.39 -0.64 3.00
CA PHE A 122 -14.06 -1.93 2.87
C PHE A 122 -15.11 -2.13 3.97
N LEU A 123 -16.02 -3.09 3.75
CA LEU A 123 -17.10 -3.39 4.70
C LEU A 123 -16.59 -3.84 6.08
N SER A 124 -15.39 -4.40 6.17
CA SER A 124 -14.75 -4.76 7.45
C SER A 124 -14.30 -3.54 8.27
N GLY A 125 -14.26 -2.36 7.67
CA GLY A 125 -13.70 -1.13 8.25
C GLY A 125 -12.22 -0.90 7.91
N VAL A 126 -11.60 -1.74 7.09
CA VAL A 126 -10.27 -1.45 6.52
C VAL A 126 -10.35 -0.17 5.68
N GLY A 127 -9.47 0.79 5.97
CA GLY A 127 -9.34 2.02 5.22
C GLY A 127 -7.98 2.11 4.53
N VAL A 128 -7.96 2.63 3.30
CA VAL A 128 -6.74 3.00 2.60
C VAL A 128 -6.87 4.45 2.15
N GLU A 129 -5.99 5.31 2.67
CA GLU A 129 -5.93 6.73 2.31
C GLU A 129 -4.72 6.99 1.44
N VAL A 130 -4.94 7.52 0.25
CA VAL A 130 -3.87 7.91 -0.67
C VAL A 130 -3.90 9.41 -0.86
N ARG A 131 -2.76 10.06 -0.61
CA ARG A 131 -2.59 11.50 -0.71
C ARG A 131 -1.47 11.86 -1.67
N LEU A 132 -1.67 12.93 -2.43
CA LEU A 132 -0.66 13.52 -3.30
C LEU A 132 -0.29 14.89 -2.77
N HIS A 133 0.94 15.05 -2.33
CA HIS A 133 1.46 16.33 -1.83
C HIS A 133 2.75 16.68 -2.57
N GLN A 134 2.76 17.87 -3.20
CA GLN A 134 3.92 18.37 -3.95
C GLN A 134 4.50 17.37 -4.98
N GLY A 135 3.64 16.53 -5.57
CA GLY A 135 4.03 15.53 -6.56
C GLY A 135 4.51 14.18 -6.00
N PHE A 136 4.52 14.02 -4.67
CA PHE A 136 4.83 12.76 -4.00
C PHE A 136 3.56 12.11 -3.48
N MET A 137 3.37 10.84 -3.82
CA MET A 137 2.28 10.02 -3.30
C MET A 137 2.67 9.45 -1.94
N ALA A 138 1.70 9.43 -1.02
CA ALA A 138 1.78 8.71 0.25
C ALA A 138 0.50 7.89 0.43
N ALA A 139 0.62 6.76 1.13
CA ALA A 139 -0.50 5.88 1.44
C ALA A 139 -0.49 5.51 2.92
N ALA A 140 -1.65 5.55 3.55
CA ALA A 140 -1.89 5.05 4.89
C ALA A 140 -2.93 3.93 4.83
N VAL A 141 -2.63 2.80 5.45
CA VAL A 141 -3.54 1.66 5.62
C VAL A 141 -3.99 1.65 7.08
N LEU A 142 -5.29 1.69 7.30
CA LEU A 142 -5.92 1.67 8.61
C LEU A 142 -6.62 0.32 8.80
N LEU A 143 -6.10 -0.49 9.74
CA LEU A 143 -6.64 -1.81 10.02
C LEU A 143 -7.40 -1.82 11.36
N PRO A 144 -8.66 -2.29 11.36
CA PRO A 144 -9.38 -2.61 12.59
C PRO A 144 -8.67 -3.70 13.41
N THR A 145 -8.97 -3.73 14.72
CA THR A 145 -8.34 -4.68 15.67
C THR A 145 -8.57 -6.17 15.34
N GLN A 146 -9.58 -6.53 14.54
CA GLN A 146 -9.76 -7.93 14.12
C GLN A 146 -8.65 -8.48 13.20
N PHE A 147 -7.75 -7.62 12.72
CA PHE A 147 -6.56 -8.00 11.96
C PHE A 147 -5.33 -8.26 12.86
N THR A 148 -5.42 -8.06 14.18
CA THR A 148 -4.28 -8.27 15.09
C THR A 148 -3.79 -9.70 15.00
N ASN A 149 -2.48 -9.88 14.83
CA ASN A 149 -1.79 -11.15 14.58
C ASN A 149 -2.13 -11.83 13.24
N HIS A 150 -2.85 -11.17 12.34
CA HIS A 150 -3.33 -11.72 11.07
C HIS A 150 -2.72 -11.04 9.83
N THR A 151 -1.70 -10.20 10.00
CA THR A 151 -1.07 -9.45 8.89
C THR A 151 0.31 -9.99 8.56
N GLN A 152 0.69 -9.88 7.29
CA GLN A 152 2.06 -10.04 6.82
C GLN A 152 2.30 -9.07 5.65
N GLY A 153 3.55 -8.64 5.46
CA GLY A 153 3.91 -7.71 4.38
C GLY A 153 4.89 -6.64 4.87
N LEU A 154 5.11 -5.62 4.05
CA LEU A 154 5.98 -4.49 4.40
C LEU A 154 5.46 -3.68 5.61
N LEU A 155 4.15 -3.70 5.90
CA LEU A 155 3.59 -3.01 7.06
C LEU A 155 3.65 -3.83 8.35
N GLY A 156 4.29 -4.99 8.33
CA GLY A 156 4.63 -5.77 9.52
C GLY A 156 3.55 -6.71 10.04
N TRP A 157 3.86 -7.36 11.16
CA TRP A 157 2.98 -8.31 11.84
C TRP A 157 2.30 -7.61 12.99
N MET A 158 1.05 -7.19 12.80
CA MET A 158 0.33 -6.29 13.70
C MET A 158 0.00 -6.94 15.05
N ASN A 159 0.95 -6.97 15.98
CA ASN A 159 0.89 -7.68 17.26
C ASN A 159 1.29 -6.82 18.48
N SER A 160 1.63 -5.54 18.24
CA SER A 160 2.18 -4.56 19.19
C SER A 160 3.68 -4.69 19.51
N GLU A 161 4.45 -5.39 18.69
CA GLU A 161 5.87 -5.64 18.91
C GLU A 161 6.72 -5.25 17.68
N PRO A 162 7.25 -4.02 17.63
CA PRO A 162 8.02 -3.53 16.47
C PRO A 162 9.30 -4.35 16.16
N SER A 163 9.79 -5.15 17.10
CA SER A 163 11.00 -5.94 16.91
C SER A 163 10.83 -7.16 16.01
N ASP A 164 9.59 -7.60 15.75
CA ASP A 164 9.29 -8.74 14.87
C ASP A 164 8.62 -8.36 13.54
N ASP A 165 8.43 -7.06 13.31
CA ASP A 165 7.76 -6.52 12.11
C ASP A 165 8.48 -6.83 10.79
N LEU A 166 9.80 -7.08 10.83
CA LEU A 166 10.55 -7.55 9.66
C LEU A 166 10.45 -9.08 9.51
N LEU A 167 9.22 -9.60 9.61
CA LEU A 167 8.89 -11.00 9.39
C LEU A 167 8.87 -11.32 7.89
N THR A 168 9.74 -12.20 7.45
CA THR A 168 9.82 -12.62 6.05
C THR A 168 8.68 -13.59 5.69
N GLN A 169 8.43 -13.77 4.39
CA GLN A 169 7.52 -14.82 3.87
C GLN A 169 7.89 -16.24 4.30
N ARG A 170 9.14 -16.47 4.72
CA ARG A 170 9.64 -17.77 5.21
C ARG A 170 9.45 -17.96 6.73
N GLY A 171 8.92 -16.95 7.43
CA GLY A 171 8.74 -16.97 8.87
C GLY A 171 10.00 -16.62 9.68
N GLU A 172 11.04 -16.13 9.01
CA GLU A 172 12.26 -15.64 9.66
C GLU A 172 12.10 -14.16 10.02
N ILE A 173 12.54 -13.76 11.22
CA ILE A 173 12.52 -12.37 11.69
C ILE A 173 13.90 -11.75 11.51
N ILE A 174 13.98 -10.61 10.83
CA ILE A 174 15.20 -9.80 10.81
C ILE A 174 15.16 -8.83 11.99
N SER A 175 16.21 -8.84 12.83
CA SER A 175 16.29 -7.93 13.97
C SER A 175 16.35 -6.48 13.50
N SER A 176 15.32 -5.69 13.80
CA SER A 176 15.25 -4.28 13.41
C SER A 176 16.25 -3.38 14.14
N ALA A 177 16.80 -3.81 15.29
CA ALA A 177 17.76 -3.05 16.07
C ALA A 177 19.12 -2.86 15.36
N ASP A 178 19.53 -3.85 14.56
CA ASP A 178 20.86 -3.90 13.93
C ASP A 178 20.79 -4.12 12.41
N ALA A 179 19.60 -4.10 11.81
CA ALA A 179 19.41 -4.36 10.39
C ALA A 179 20.18 -3.36 9.52
N THR A 180 21.05 -3.90 8.66
CA THR A 180 21.76 -3.12 7.65
C THR A 180 20.80 -2.71 6.51
N PRO A 181 21.12 -1.65 5.75
CA PRO A 181 20.34 -1.28 4.57
C PRO A 181 20.22 -2.41 3.53
N GLU A 182 21.22 -3.30 3.44
CA GLU A 182 21.19 -4.47 2.56
C GLU A 182 20.16 -5.50 3.06
N GLU A 183 20.14 -5.82 4.35
CA GLU A 183 19.15 -6.74 4.93
C GLU A 183 17.72 -6.20 4.79
N ILE A 184 17.51 -4.90 5.03
CA ILE A 184 16.21 -4.24 4.80
C ILE A 184 15.80 -4.33 3.33
N PHE A 185 16.75 -4.12 2.41
CA PHE A 185 16.47 -4.26 0.98
C PHE A 185 16.12 -5.70 0.61
N THR A 186 16.86 -6.69 1.10
CA THR A 186 16.57 -8.12 0.89
C THR A 186 15.21 -8.51 1.46
N PHE A 187 14.88 -8.05 2.67
CA PHE A 187 13.56 -8.22 3.28
C PHE A 187 12.46 -7.65 2.39
N GLY A 188 12.57 -6.37 2.00
CA GLY A 188 11.55 -5.72 1.20
C GLY A 188 11.40 -6.35 -0.19
N ALA A 189 12.51 -6.74 -0.80
CA ALA A 189 12.52 -7.45 -2.09
C ALA A 189 11.87 -8.83 -2.01
N GLY A 190 11.89 -9.48 -0.84
CA GLY A 190 11.17 -10.72 -0.57
C GLY A 190 9.64 -10.59 -0.67
N TRP A 191 9.10 -9.38 -0.52
CA TRP A 191 7.67 -9.08 -0.65
C TRP A 191 7.23 -8.67 -2.06
N ASN A 192 8.10 -8.87 -3.07
CA ASN A 192 7.78 -8.58 -4.47
C ASN A 192 6.63 -9.47 -4.97
N ILE A 193 5.73 -8.88 -5.74
CA ILE A 193 4.50 -9.49 -6.23
C ILE A 193 4.73 -10.06 -7.62
N SER A 194 4.18 -11.25 -7.86
CA SER A 194 4.22 -11.87 -9.19
C SER A 194 3.12 -11.32 -10.09
N LYS A 195 3.26 -11.45 -11.41
CA LYS A 195 2.24 -10.94 -12.35
C LYS A 195 0.87 -11.55 -12.14
N GLU A 196 0.81 -12.79 -11.66
CA GLU A 196 -0.42 -13.55 -11.45
C GLU A 196 -1.18 -13.09 -10.20
N SER A 197 -0.48 -12.47 -9.24
CA SER A 197 -1.06 -11.96 -8.00
C SER A 197 -1.16 -10.42 -7.96
N SER A 198 -0.74 -9.76 -9.04
CA SER A 198 -0.81 -8.31 -9.17
C SER A 198 -2.24 -7.84 -9.37
N LEU A 199 -2.64 -6.85 -8.56
CA LEU A 199 -3.93 -6.17 -8.70
C LEU A 199 -3.88 -4.98 -9.65
N PHE A 200 -2.69 -4.63 -10.14
CA PHE A 200 -2.50 -3.40 -10.88
C PHE A 200 -2.92 -3.50 -12.34
N THR A 201 -3.32 -2.35 -12.86
CA THR A 201 -3.53 -2.17 -14.30
C THR A 201 -2.19 -2.03 -15.01
N TYR A 202 -2.08 -2.71 -16.16
CA TYR A 202 -0.99 -2.54 -17.10
C TYR A 202 -1.57 -1.90 -18.36
N ASP A 203 -1.26 -0.62 -18.59
CA ASP A 203 -1.68 0.05 -19.81
C ASP A 203 -1.05 -0.68 -21.00
N SER A 204 -1.87 -1.19 -21.92
CA SER A 204 -1.46 -2.00 -23.08
C SER A 204 -0.72 -1.19 -24.16
N LYS A 205 -0.03 -0.11 -23.79
CA LYS A 205 0.69 0.81 -24.68
C LYS A 205 2.19 0.89 -24.36
N VAL A 206 2.86 -0.25 -24.26
CA VAL A 206 4.27 -0.36 -24.68
C VAL A 206 4.45 -1.75 -25.28
N PRO A 207 4.67 -1.91 -26.61
CA PRO A 207 5.19 -3.15 -27.13
C PRO A 207 6.55 -3.39 -26.49
N LEU A 208 6.77 -4.56 -25.90
CA LEU A 208 8.11 -5.05 -25.65
C LEU A 208 8.76 -5.25 -27.03
N GLY A 209 9.47 -4.22 -27.48
CA GLY A 209 10.32 -4.22 -28.67
C GLY A 209 11.78 -4.27 -28.25
#